data_AF-A0ABD2VZX0-F1
#
_entry.id   AF-A0ABD2VZX0-F1
#
_cell.length_a   1.000
_cell.length_b   1.000
_cell.length_c   1.000
_cell.angle_alpha   90.00
_cell.angle_beta   90.00
_cell.angle_gamma   90.00
#
_symmetry.space_group_name_H-M   'P 1'
#
loop_
_entity.id
_entity.type
_entity.pdbx_description
1 polymer ?
#
loop_
_entity_poly.entity_id
_entity_poly.type
_entity_poly.pdbx_seq_one_letter_code
_entity_poly.pdbx_strand_id
1 'polypeptide(L)'
;MDILKLLPKGLKIESPFIWELDQKQVHNVNKEDFIIADYDESPITRFLEMNTFAYILCVQGKIDEAEKLIKEISELWKNIYESVSKDKNYSVDVLIHIKDATAYCIYLTAGKKDQAKALEIKIKNANDFTSDIEKGTIFGSQASAYVLFYENILDSALKSAKLAVSYAPKCVLWHFVIAKCLRKKRRQNNVWYVSQEEQNEFLMCYKVSPSDLHGMAAARMYKESRNWKKCSEIYNEIYRRGPTNIKVRLILALCFMNSKDFVKAKNCLDYIERLLPAEKRSKTYYHYLGKYYEKTGNKLKAKENYLKAIGETGNFPADMDYFNFIKRNSKNNDDAIKHLQNMLERYENREGYTLHILLSLAFIYLFDNNDKKLAAEYFLKALQTNPRHQQLEEFRRPFEFKTKFNSFELIRKYLLTGNEKSYGTILKELNNYCIEYENRKQNSNVLY
;
A
#
# COMPACT_ATOMS: atom_id res chain seq x y z
N MET A 1 -17.60 15.75 11.52
CA MET A 1 -17.56 17.08 12.18
C MET A 1 -16.84 18.03 11.25
N ASP A 2 -17.38 19.21 10.99
CA ASP A 2 -16.78 20.18 10.06
C ASP A 2 -15.74 21.04 10.79
N ILE A 3 -14.48 20.61 10.74
CA ILE A 3 -13.36 21.26 11.44
C ILE A 3 -13.19 22.73 11.03
N LEU A 4 -13.58 23.10 9.81
CA LEU A 4 -13.50 24.47 9.31
C LEU A 4 -14.41 25.42 10.10
N LYS A 5 -15.52 24.91 10.66
CA LYS A 5 -16.42 25.70 11.53
C LYS A 5 -15.85 25.93 12.93
N LEU A 6 -14.84 25.16 13.34
CA LEU A 6 -14.19 25.26 14.64
C LEU A 6 -12.95 26.16 14.61
N LEU A 7 -12.45 26.51 13.41
CA LEU A 7 -11.29 27.37 13.29
C LEU A 7 -11.65 28.83 13.61
N PRO A 8 -10.78 29.57 14.33
CA PRO A 8 -10.93 31.00 14.57
C PRO A 8 -11.06 31.78 13.25
N LYS A 9 -11.94 32.80 13.26
CA LYS A 9 -12.17 33.64 12.08
C LYS A 9 -10.88 34.32 11.63
N GLY A 10 -10.44 34.04 10.41
CA GLY A 10 -9.25 34.64 9.79
C GLY A 10 -7.95 33.85 9.97
N LEU A 11 -7.92 32.84 10.86
CA LEU A 11 -6.80 31.92 10.96
C LEU A 11 -6.86 30.94 9.78
N LYS A 12 -5.87 31.00 8.90
CA LYS A 12 -5.64 29.97 7.88
C LYS A 12 -4.52 29.06 8.33
N ILE A 13 -4.70 27.76 8.14
CA ILE A 13 -3.72 26.73 8.49
C ILE A 13 -3.43 25.87 7.26
N GLU A 14 -2.34 25.13 7.29
CA GLU A 14 -2.00 24.11 6.28
C GLU A 14 -1.82 22.80 7.04
N SER A 15 -2.73 21.86 6.82
CA SER A 15 -2.70 20.54 7.44
C SER A 15 -3.58 19.56 6.66
N PRO A 16 -3.42 18.24 6.85
CA PRO A 16 -4.27 17.24 6.21
C PRO A 16 -5.78 17.47 6.40
N PHE A 17 -6.18 18.19 7.47
CA PHE A 17 -7.58 18.53 7.75
C PHE A 17 -8.21 19.50 6.75
N ILE A 18 -7.40 20.30 6.04
CA ILE A 18 -7.88 21.31 5.09
C ILE A 18 -7.49 21.01 3.63
N TRP A 19 -6.74 19.93 3.39
CA TRP A 19 -6.26 19.55 2.06
C TRP A 19 -7.28 18.77 1.21
N GLU A 20 -8.55 18.74 1.63
CA GLU A 20 -9.65 18.11 0.87
C GLU A 20 -9.37 16.64 0.50
N LEU A 21 -8.80 15.88 1.44
CA LEU A 21 -8.56 14.44 1.27
C LEU A 21 -9.89 13.67 1.11
N ASP A 22 -9.89 12.62 0.28
CA ASP A 22 -11.10 11.85 -0.07
C ASP A 22 -11.60 11.10 1.16
N GLN A 23 -12.66 11.63 1.76
CA GLN A 23 -13.24 11.09 2.99
C GLN A 23 -13.69 9.64 2.83
N LYS A 24 -14.19 9.21 1.67
CA LYS A 24 -14.62 7.80 1.49
C LYS A 24 -13.43 6.86 1.65
N GLN A 25 -12.28 7.25 1.13
CA GLN A 25 -11.07 6.46 1.26
C GLN A 25 -10.47 6.51 2.66
N VAL A 26 -10.50 7.68 3.32
CA VAL A 26 -10.04 7.84 4.69
C VAL A 26 -10.70 6.83 5.64
N HIS A 27 -12.00 6.56 5.50
CA HIS A 27 -12.70 5.58 6.34
C HIS A 27 -12.22 4.14 6.10
N ASN A 28 -11.74 3.84 4.90
CA ASN A 28 -11.31 2.49 4.49
C ASN A 28 -9.80 2.26 4.68
N VAL A 29 -9.03 3.29 5.00
CA VAL A 29 -7.58 3.16 5.27
C VAL A 29 -7.37 2.37 6.56
N ASN A 30 -6.76 1.18 6.47
CA ASN A 30 -6.25 0.49 7.64
C ASN A 30 -4.74 0.73 7.81
N LYS A 31 -4.32 1.19 8.99
CA LYS A 31 -2.91 1.40 9.34
C LYS A 31 -2.00 0.21 9.02
N GLU A 32 -2.52 -1.02 9.05
CA GLU A 32 -1.78 -2.23 8.68
C GLU A 32 -1.50 -2.37 7.17
N ASP A 33 -2.44 -1.91 6.33
CA ASP A 33 -2.24 -1.84 4.87
C ASP A 33 -1.20 -0.77 4.51
N PHE A 34 -0.98 0.15 5.44
CA PHE A 34 0.09 1.14 5.44
C PHE A 34 1.13 0.84 6.51
N ILE A 35 1.45 -0.43 6.83
CA ILE A 35 2.71 -0.78 7.50
C ILE A 35 3.83 -0.33 6.56
N ILE A 36 4.10 0.97 6.68
CA ILE A 36 5.03 1.85 6.02
C ILE A 36 5.30 1.34 4.61
N ALA A 37 4.33 1.63 3.73
CA ALA A 37 4.43 1.34 2.31
C ALA A 37 5.78 1.85 1.79
N ASP A 38 6.67 0.88 1.57
CA ASP A 38 7.87 1.00 0.76
C ASP A 38 8.89 2.07 1.17
N TYR A 39 10.04 1.56 1.63
CA TYR A 39 11.30 2.29 1.90
C TYR A 39 11.25 3.10 3.20
N ASP A 40 12.31 3.07 4.02
CA ASP A 40 12.48 4.14 5.01
C ASP A 40 12.78 5.40 4.21
N GLU A 41 11.75 6.04 3.70
CA GLU A 41 11.83 7.30 3.02
C GLU A 41 12.50 8.32 3.94
N SER A 42 12.99 9.42 3.36
CA SER A 42 13.50 10.58 4.09
C SER A 42 12.75 10.76 5.41
N PRO A 43 13.41 11.07 6.54
CA PRO A 43 12.72 11.25 7.82
C PRO A 43 11.53 12.22 7.75
N ILE A 44 11.57 13.14 6.78
CA ILE A 44 10.48 14.06 6.44
C ILE A 44 9.27 13.36 5.84
N THR A 45 9.46 12.41 4.93
CA THR A 45 8.32 11.69 4.35
C THR A 45 7.58 10.92 5.43
N ARG A 46 8.32 10.20 6.29
CA ARG A 46 7.73 9.54 7.47
C ARG A 46 6.97 10.54 8.35
N PHE A 47 7.55 11.71 8.59
CA PHE A 47 6.91 12.76 9.38
C PHE A 47 5.59 13.25 8.75
N LEU A 48 5.57 13.49 7.44
CA LEU A 48 4.37 13.91 6.69
C LEU A 48 3.30 12.82 6.66
N GLU A 49 3.71 11.57 6.45
CA GLU A 49 2.81 10.41 6.50
C GLU A 49 2.18 10.26 7.89
N MET A 50 2.96 10.38 8.97
CA MET A 50 2.44 10.29 10.34
C MET A 50 1.40 11.38 10.63
N ASN A 51 1.63 12.63 10.19
CA ASN A 51 0.62 13.70 10.32
C ASN A 51 -0.66 13.36 9.55
N THR A 52 -0.54 12.79 8.34
CA THR A 52 -1.69 12.35 7.55
C THR A 52 -2.43 11.19 8.22
N PHE A 53 -1.73 10.24 8.83
CA PHE A 53 -2.35 9.16 9.61
C PHE A 53 -3.04 9.67 10.87
N ALA A 54 -2.52 10.70 11.54
CA ALA A 54 -3.18 11.31 12.68
C ALA A 54 -4.53 11.91 12.27
N TYR A 55 -4.60 12.56 11.11
CA TYR A 55 -5.85 13.00 10.51
C TYR A 55 -6.80 11.81 10.21
N ILE A 56 -6.30 10.75 9.58
CA ILE A 56 -7.10 9.56 9.25
C ILE A 56 -7.72 8.95 10.50
N LEU A 57 -6.93 8.73 11.56
CA LEU A 57 -7.41 8.19 12.83
C LEU A 57 -8.49 9.09 13.45
N CYS A 58 -8.29 10.40 13.40
CA CYS A 58 -9.25 11.37 13.90
C CYS A 58 -10.60 11.29 13.14
N VAL A 59 -10.56 11.23 11.80
CA VAL A 59 -11.76 11.10 10.96
C VAL A 59 -12.48 9.77 11.20
N GLN A 60 -11.73 8.69 11.46
CA GLN A 60 -12.26 7.38 11.84
C GLN A 60 -12.84 7.33 13.27
N GLY A 61 -12.84 8.44 14.01
CA GLY A 61 -13.33 8.51 15.39
C GLY A 61 -12.37 7.93 16.43
N LYS A 62 -11.15 7.52 16.05
CA LYS A 62 -10.11 6.97 16.92
C LYS A 62 -9.27 8.08 17.53
N ILE A 63 -9.91 8.98 18.27
CA ILE A 63 -9.30 10.22 18.77
C ILE A 63 -8.12 9.92 19.71
N ASP A 64 -8.25 8.97 20.63
CA ASP A 64 -7.17 8.60 21.57
C ASP A 64 -5.91 8.08 20.85
N GLU A 65 -6.10 7.29 19.79
CA GLU A 65 -4.99 6.82 18.95
C GLU A 65 -4.34 7.97 18.17
N ALA A 66 -5.15 8.89 17.64
CA ALA A 66 -4.66 10.08 16.95
C ALA A 66 -3.81 10.96 17.90
N GLU A 67 -4.26 11.15 19.14
CA GLU A 67 -3.50 11.89 20.15
C GLU A 67 -2.20 11.22 20.56
N LYS A 68 -2.20 9.89 20.70
CA LYS A 68 -0.97 9.12 20.93
C LYS A 68 0.01 9.33 19.77
N LEU A 69 -0.49 9.31 18.53
CA LEU A 69 0.33 9.53 17.35
C LEU A 69 0.92 10.95 17.30
N ILE A 70 0.20 11.98 17.77
CA ILE A 70 0.73 13.35 17.89
C ILE A 70 1.93 13.44 18.84
N LYS A 71 1.93 12.65 19.93
CA LYS A 71 3.11 12.53 20.81
C LYS A 71 4.28 11.89 20.08
N GLU A 72 4.03 10.80 19.34
CA GLU A 72 5.06 10.13 18.54
C GLU A 72 5.63 11.04 17.43
N ILE A 73 4.78 11.85 16.77
CA ILE A 73 5.20 12.85 15.77
C ILE A 73 6.12 13.90 16.40
N SER A 74 5.79 14.36 17.60
CA SER A 74 6.59 15.35 18.33
C SER A 74 7.96 14.78 18.71
N GLU A 75 8.02 13.51 19.10
CA GLU A 75 9.28 12.82 19.41
C GLU A 75 10.13 12.58 18.14
N LEU A 76 9.50 12.17 17.04
CA LEU A 76 10.17 12.08 15.74
C LEU A 76 10.74 13.43 15.30
N TRP A 77 9.97 14.51 15.45
CA TRP A 77 10.41 15.86 15.11
C TRP A 77 11.69 16.25 15.84
N LYS A 78 11.76 16.02 17.17
CA LYS A 78 12.98 16.28 17.95
C LYS A 78 14.20 15.55 17.38
N ASN A 79 14.02 14.29 16.95
CA ASN A 79 15.11 13.47 16.41
C ASN A 79 15.59 13.93 15.03
N ILE A 80 14.71 14.53 14.22
CA ILE A 80 15.03 14.89 12.83
C ILE A 80 15.33 16.39 12.67
N TYR A 81 14.92 17.23 13.63
CA TYR A 81 14.97 18.69 13.56
C TYR A 81 16.32 19.20 13.08
N GLU A 82 17.42 18.79 13.73
CA GLU A 82 18.75 19.29 13.39
C GLU A 82 19.15 18.94 11.94
N SER A 83 18.84 17.73 11.49
CA SER A 83 19.13 17.30 10.12
C SER A 83 18.29 18.05 9.09
N VAL A 84 17.00 18.28 9.40
CA VAL A 84 16.05 19.01 8.55
C VAL A 84 16.44 20.49 8.48
N SER A 85 16.88 21.10 9.58
CA SER A 85 17.28 22.51 9.62
C SER A 85 18.55 22.83 8.84
N LYS A 86 19.40 21.83 8.56
CA LYS A 86 20.61 22.00 7.73
C LYS A 86 20.30 21.97 6.23
N ASP A 87 19.19 21.36 5.85
CA ASP A 87 18.78 21.25 4.45
C ASP A 87 17.96 22.47 4.04
N LYS A 88 18.37 23.13 2.96
CA LYS A 88 17.76 24.37 2.47
C LYS A 88 16.72 24.13 1.37
N ASN A 89 16.40 22.88 1.06
CA ASN A 89 15.49 22.54 -0.03
C ASN A 89 14.00 22.51 0.38
N TYR A 90 13.70 22.68 1.66
CA TYR A 90 12.36 22.78 2.23
C TYR A 90 12.36 23.68 3.47
N SER A 91 11.18 24.15 3.85
CA SER A 91 10.97 25.08 4.97
C SER A 91 10.67 24.33 6.25
N VAL A 92 11.56 24.47 7.23
CA VAL A 92 11.36 23.97 8.60
C VAL A 92 10.11 24.58 9.22
N ASP A 93 9.90 25.89 9.02
CA ASP A 93 8.76 26.62 9.58
C ASP A 93 7.42 26.07 9.08
N VAL A 94 7.34 25.74 7.79
CA VAL A 94 6.15 25.10 7.21
C VAL A 94 5.94 23.70 7.80
N LEU A 95 7.00 22.91 7.98
CA LEU A 95 6.88 21.56 8.57
C LEU A 95 6.43 21.61 10.05
N ILE A 96 6.93 22.58 10.82
CA ILE A 96 6.46 22.84 12.20
C ILE A 96 4.99 23.23 12.18
N HIS A 97 4.62 24.16 11.29
CA HIS A 97 3.25 24.61 11.14
C HIS A 97 2.30 23.46 10.83
N ILE A 98 2.64 22.57 9.89
CA ILE A 98 1.83 21.38 9.57
C ILE A 98 1.63 20.50 10.80
N LYS A 99 2.70 20.24 11.57
CA LYS A 99 2.61 19.45 12.81
C LYS A 99 1.69 20.10 13.84
N ASP A 100 1.90 21.39 14.11
CA ASP A 100 1.17 22.10 15.16
C ASP A 100 -0.29 22.33 14.74
N ALA A 101 -0.56 22.65 13.48
CA ALA A 101 -1.91 22.74 12.93
C ALA A 101 -2.65 21.39 12.97
N THR A 102 -1.96 20.29 12.67
CA THR A 102 -2.55 18.94 12.77
C THR A 102 -2.90 18.60 14.22
N ALA A 103 -1.98 18.85 15.16
CA ALA A 103 -2.22 18.65 16.59
C ALA A 103 -3.36 19.53 17.11
N TYR A 104 -3.42 20.79 16.67
CA TYR A 104 -4.48 21.73 17.02
C TYR A 104 -5.86 21.23 16.59
N CYS A 105 -6.01 20.79 15.34
CA CYS A 105 -7.27 20.23 14.87
C CYS A 105 -7.71 19.00 15.68
N ILE A 106 -6.77 18.13 16.04
CA ILE A 106 -7.06 16.94 16.87
C ILE A 106 -7.49 17.34 18.28
N TYR A 107 -6.79 18.28 18.93
CA TYR A 107 -7.17 18.74 20.28
C TYR A 107 -8.51 19.48 20.30
N LEU A 108 -8.83 20.25 19.26
CA LEU A 108 -10.17 20.82 19.09
C LEU A 108 -11.24 19.72 18.99
N THR A 109 -10.99 18.71 18.16
CA THR A 109 -11.93 17.57 17.97
C THR A 109 -12.09 16.77 19.26
N ALA A 110 -11.03 16.62 20.04
CA ALA A 110 -11.03 15.95 21.34
C ALA A 110 -11.62 16.79 22.50
N GLY A 111 -12.02 18.04 22.25
CA GLY A 111 -12.53 18.95 23.29
C GLY A 111 -11.47 19.46 24.27
N LYS A 112 -10.18 19.30 23.98
CA LYS A 112 -9.06 19.72 24.85
C LYS A 112 -8.70 21.19 24.64
N LYS A 113 -9.62 22.06 25.08
CA LYS A 113 -9.60 23.51 24.84
C LYS A 113 -8.28 24.19 25.23
N ASP A 114 -7.70 23.84 26.38
CA ASP A 114 -6.47 24.48 26.86
C ASP A 114 -5.26 24.16 25.97
N GLN A 115 -5.14 22.89 25.55
CA GLN A 115 -4.06 22.44 24.66
C GLN A 115 -4.24 23.01 23.26
N ALA A 116 -5.47 23.05 22.76
CA ALA A 116 -5.79 23.68 21.48
C ALA A 116 -5.43 25.17 21.51
N LYS A 117 -5.87 25.90 22.54
CA LYS A 117 -5.56 27.34 22.69
C LYS A 117 -4.06 27.61 22.81
N ALA A 118 -3.31 26.75 23.50
CA ALA A 118 -1.85 26.87 23.59
C ALA A 118 -1.14 26.69 22.24
N LEU A 119 -1.68 25.87 21.33
CA LEU A 119 -1.17 25.74 19.96
C LEU A 119 -1.64 26.88 19.06
N GLU A 120 -2.89 27.34 19.19
CA GLU A 120 -3.45 28.45 18.42
C GLU A 120 -2.58 29.70 18.51
N ILE A 121 -2.06 30.02 19.71
CA ILE A 121 -1.16 31.16 19.94
C ILE A 121 0.18 31.01 19.20
N LYS A 122 0.62 29.77 18.93
CA LYS A 122 1.92 29.46 18.30
C LYS A 122 1.84 29.33 16.78
N ILE A 123 0.68 28.91 16.26
CA ILE A 123 0.48 28.66 14.83
C ILE A 123 0.54 29.97 14.05
N LYS A 124 1.45 30.04 13.07
CA LYS A 124 1.53 31.16 12.12
C LYS A 124 0.36 31.12 11.15
N ASN A 125 -0.05 32.25 10.59
CA ASN A 125 -1.07 32.24 9.56
C ASN A 125 -0.47 31.65 8.27
N ALA A 126 -1.17 30.72 7.62
CA ALA A 126 -0.67 30.10 6.40
C ALA A 126 -0.39 31.09 5.26
N ASN A 127 -1.08 32.24 5.21
CA ASN A 127 -0.81 33.27 4.20
C ASN A 127 0.56 33.94 4.37
N ASP A 128 1.20 33.82 5.54
CA ASP A 128 2.48 34.46 5.83
C ASP A 128 3.65 33.70 5.17
N PHE A 129 3.42 32.45 4.74
CA PHE A 129 4.37 31.62 4.00
C PHE A 129 4.42 32.03 2.54
N THR A 130 5.33 32.95 2.21
CA THR A 130 5.36 33.64 0.92
C THR A 130 6.53 33.27 0.02
N SER A 131 7.62 32.76 0.59
CA SER A 131 8.82 32.39 -0.17
C SER A 131 8.60 31.13 -1.01
N ASP A 132 9.41 30.96 -2.06
CA ASP A 132 9.32 29.81 -2.94
C ASP A 132 9.59 28.49 -2.18
N ILE A 133 10.58 28.46 -1.28
CA ILE A 133 10.86 27.25 -0.49
C ILE A 133 9.66 26.89 0.41
N GLU A 134 9.00 27.89 1.01
CA GLU A 134 7.80 27.65 1.82
C GLU A 134 6.64 27.13 0.99
N LYS A 135 6.31 27.79 -0.13
CA LYS A 135 5.28 27.33 -1.06
C LYS A 135 5.57 25.92 -1.58
N GLY A 136 6.81 25.67 -1.98
CA GLY A 136 7.29 24.37 -2.42
C GLY A 136 7.08 23.29 -1.34
N THR A 137 7.32 23.64 -0.09
CA THR A 137 7.12 22.73 1.05
C THR A 137 5.65 22.45 1.33
N ILE A 138 4.77 23.45 1.21
CA ILE A 138 3.32 23.28 1.35
C ILE A 138 2.81 22.30 0.27
N PHE A 139 3.07 22.60 -1.00
CA PHE A 139 2.61 21.76 -2.11
C PHE A 139 3.23 20.35 -2.08
N GLY A 140 4.50 20.23 -1.70
CA GLY A 140 5.19 18.95 -1.56
C GLY A 140 4.60 18.09 -0.43
N SER A 141 4.22 18.74 0.67
CA SER A 141 3.57 18.08 1.82
C SER A 141 2.15 17.61 1.46
N GLN A 142 1.37 18.44 0.79
CA GLN A 142 0.05 18.08 0.24
C GLN A 142 0.17 16.88 -0.70
N ALA A 143 1.10 16.94 -1.67
CA ALA A 143 1.33 15.84 -2.60
C ALA A 143 1.72 14.53 -1.89
N SER A 144 2.56 14.61 -0.85
CA SER A 144 2.95 13.45 -0.05
C SER A 144 1.76 12.81 0.67
N ALA A 145 0.86 13.62 1.23
CA ALA A 145 -0.39 13.13 1.83
C ALA A 145 -1.31 12.50 0.79
N TYR A 146 -1.48 13.15 -0.37
CA TYR A 146 -2.31 12.67 -1.47
C TYR A 146 -1.86 11.31 -2.00
N VAL A 147 -0.56 11.03 -2.05
CA VAL A 147 0.00 9.75 -2.51
C VAL A 147 -0.44 8.55 -1.65
N LEU A 148 -0.89 8.76 -0.41
CA LEU A 148 -1.43 7.69 0.44
C LEU A 148 -2.78 7.15 -0.08
N PHE A 149 -3.58 7.96 -0.79
CA PHE A 149 -4.92 7.60 -1.25
C PHE A 149 -4.92 7.10 -2.70
N TYR A 150 -5.93 6.31 -3.08
CA TYR A 150 -6.09 5.68 -4.39
C TYR A 150 -7.01 6.50 -5.32
N GLU A 151 -6.82 6.28 -6.61
CA GLU A 151 -7.77 6.52 -7.71
C GLU A 151 -8.11 7.95 -8.14
N ASN A 152 -8.73 8.79 -7.30
CA ASN A 152 -9.27 10.07 -7.75
C ASN A 152 -8.38 11.28 -7.42
N ILE A 153 -7.47 11.13 -6.45
CA ILE A 153 -6.62 12.21 -5.95
C ILE A 153 -5.24 12.24 -6.63
N LEU A 154 -4.88 11.22 -7.42
CA LEU A 154 -3.53 11.13 -7.99
C LEU A 154 -3.20 12.26 -8.98
N ASP A 155 -4.19 12.80 -9.67
CA ASP A 155 -3.98 13.96 -10.54
C ASP A 155 -3.70 15.23 -9.73
N SER A 156 -4.43 15.44 -8.63
CA SER A 156 -4.14 16.49 -7.66
C SER A 156 -2.76 16.29 -7.00
N ALA A 157 -2.41 15.04 -6.65
CA ALA A 157 -1.11 14.68 -6.10
C ALA A 157 0.02 15.05 -7.06
N LEU A 158 -0.10 14.67 -8.33
CA LEU A 158 0.89 14.97 -9.35
C LEU A 158 0.98 16.47 -9.63
N LYS A 159 -0.16 17.17 -9.68
CA LYS A 159 -0.20 18.62 -9.85
C LYS A 159 0.52 19.35 -8.71
N SER A 160 0.19 19.02 -7.46
CA SER A 160 0.86 19.60 -6.29
C SER A 160 2.34 19.25 -6.25
N ALA A 161 2.73 18.03 -6.59
CA ALA A 161 4.15 17.64 -6.65
C ALA A 161 4.93 18.44 -7.70
N LYS A 162 4.32 18.67 -8.88
CA LYS A 162 4.92 19.51 -9.94
C LYS A 162 5.03 20.97 -9.52
N LEU A 163 4.02 21.52 -8.84
CA LEU A 163 4.10 22.86 -8.25
C LEU A 163 5.24 22.94 -7.22
N ALA A 164 5.37 21.93 -6.35
CA ALA A 164 6.44 21.87 -5.37
C ALA A 164 7.83 21.95 -6.01
N VAL A 165 8.05 21.18 -7.09
CA VAL A 165 9.29 21.22 -7.88
C VAL A 165 9.47 22.56 -8.60
N SER A 166 8.42 23.20 -9.11
CA SER A 166 8.56 24.51 -9.76
C SER A 166 9.06 25.61 -8.82
N TYR A 167 8.69 25.54 -7.53
CA TYR A 167 9.17 26.47 -6.51
C TYR A 167 10.51 26.05 -5.89
N ALA A 168 10.74 24.75 -5.73
CA ALA A 168 11.96 24.20 -5.12
C ALA A 168 12.59 23.10 -6.00
N PRO A 169 13.18 23.45 -7.16
CA PRO A 169 13.62 22.49 -8.18
C PRO A 169 14.86 21.67 -7.79
N LYS A 170 15.52 22.01 -6.67
CA LYS A 170 16.66 21.25 -6.14
C LYS A 170 16.23 20.25 -5.07
N CYS A 171 14.96 20.26 -4.67
CA CYS A 171 14.47 19.37 -3.63
C CYS A 171 14.23 17.96 -4.19
N VAL A 172 15.20 17.07 -3.96
CA VAL A 172 15.13 15.66 -4.37
C VAL A 172 13.86 14.97 -3.87
N LEU A 173 13.38 15.33 -2.68
CA LEU A 173 12.15 14.76 -2.11
C LEU A 173 10.93 15.03 -3.01
N TRP A 174 10.78 16.25 -3.54
CA TRP A 174 9.62 16.59 -4.38
C TRP A 174 9.65 15.89 -5.73
N HIS A 175 10.83 15.75 -6.32
CA HIS A 175 11.01 14.92 -7.51
C HIS A 175 10.69 13.45 -7.25
N PHE A 176 11.06 12.92 -6.07
CA PHE A 176 10.72 11.56 -5.68
C PHE A 176 9.20 11.38 -5.53
N VAL A 177 8.49 12.38 -4.99
CA VAL A 177 7.02 12.38 -4.92
C VAL A 177 6.39 12.38 -6.32
N ILE A 178 6.90 13.17 -7.28
CA ILE A 178 6.45 13.11 -8.68
C ILE A 178 6.61 11.69 -9.22
N ALA A 179 7.78 11.07 -9.04
CA ALA A 179 8.05 9.72 -9.50
C ALA A 179 7.07 8.68 -8.90
N LYS A 180 6.77 8.78 -7.59
CA LYS A 180 5.76 7.96 -6.90
C LYS A 180 4.37 8.17 -7.50
N CYS A 181 3.94 9.42 -7.73
CA CYS A 181 2.65 9.75 -8.35
C CYS A 181 2.51 9.14 -9.74
N LEU A 182 3.51 9.36 -10.61
CA LEU A 182 3.52 8.82 -11.98
C LEU A 182 3.43 7.29 -11.99
N ARG A 183 4.24 6.62 -11.16
CA ARG A 183 4.23 5.16 -11.02
C ARG A 183 2.87 4.65 -10.54
N LYS A 184 2.27 5.29 -9.54
CA LYS A 184 0.97 4.88 -8.98
C LYS A 184 -0.15 5.05 -10.02
N LYS A 185 -0.20 6.20 -10.71
CA LYS A 185 -1.15 6.47 -11.80
C LYS A 185 -1.01 5.46 -12.94
N ARG A 186 0.23 5.16 -13.35
CA ARG A 186 0.52 4.13 -14.36
C ARG A 186 -0.01 2.76 -13.97
N ARG A 187 0.24 2.33 -12.72
CA ARG A 187 -0.21 1.02 -12.22
C ARG A 187 -1.73 0.93 -12.11
N GLN A 188 -2.39 2.00 -11.69
CA GLN A 188 -3.85 2.08 -11.65
C GLN A 188 -4.45 1.94 -13.06
N ASN A 189 -3.86 2.61 -14.05
CA ASN A 189 -4.32 2.51 -15.43
C ASN A 189 -3.90 1.21 -16.13
N ASN A 190 -3.35 0.24 -15.39
CA ASN A 190 -2.84 -1.03 -15.91
C ASN A 190 -1.84 -0.88 -17.07
N VAL A 191 -1.10 0.25 -17.10
CA VAL A 191 -0.13 0.56 -18.14
C VAL A 191 1.23 -0.09 -17.79
N TRP A 192 1.73 -0.93 -18.69
CA TRP A 192 2.94 -1.72 -18.44
C TRP A 192 4.25 -1.00 -18.75
N TYR A 193 4.23 0.05 -19.60
CA TYR A 193 5.43 0.78 -19.99
C TYR A 193 5.69 1.95 -19.03
N VAL A 194 6.93 2.09 -18.57
CA VAL A 194 7.36 3.21 -17.71
C VAL A 194 7.61 4.44 -18.60
N SER A 195 6.94 5.56 -18.34
CA SER A 195 7.11 6.78 -19.14
C SER A 195 8.51 7.40 -19.00
N GLN A 196 8.95 8.16 -19.99
CA GLN A 196 10.26 8.84 -19.91
C GLN A 196 10.32 9.84 -18.75
N GLU A 197 9.21 10.51 -18.47
CA GLU A 197 9.08 11.42 -17.32
C GLU A 197 9.29 10.66 -16.01
N GLU A 198 8.59 9.54 -15.78
CA GLU A 198 8.77 8.73 -14.57
C GLU A 198 10.21 8.24 -14.41
N GLN A 199 10.84 7.81 -15.51
CA GLN A 199 12.24 7.39 -15.50
C GLN A 199 13.19 8.53 -15.11
N ASN A 200 13.00 9.71 -15.70
CA ASN A 200 13.85 10.87 -15.45
C ASN A 200 13.80 11.28 -13.97
N GLU A 201 12.61 11.29 -13.36
CA GLU A 201 12.43 11.67 -11.96
C GLU A 201 13.13 10.68 -11.00
N PHE A 202 12.93 9.36 -11.17
CA PHE A 202 13.62 8.36 -10.35
C PHE A 202 15.14 8.41 -10.53
N LEU A 203 15.62 8.57 -11.77
CA LEU A 203 17.05 8.63 -12.06
C LEU A 203 17.69 9.92 -11.54
N MET A 204 16.98 11.05 -11.58
CA MET A 204 17.45 12.29 -10.97
C MET A 204 17.66 12.07 -9.47
N CYS A 205 16.66 11.52 -8.78
CA CYS A 205 16.74 11.26 -7.34
C CYS A 205 17.94 10.38 -6.99
N TYR A 206 18.16 9.30 -7.75
CA TYR A 206 19.29 8.40 -7.53
C TYR A 206 20.65 9.04 -7.82
N LYS A 207 20.74 9.91 -8.85
CA LYS A 207 21.98 10.63 -9.18
C LYS A 207 22.37 11.67 -8.14
N VAL A 208 21.40 12.47 -7.69
CA VAL A 208 21.65 13.60 -6.77
C VAL A 208 21.81 13.13 -5.33
N SER A 209 21.06 12.09 -4.94
CA SER A 209 21.17 11.48 -3.62
C SER A 209 21.28 9.96 -3.79
N PRO A 210 22.51 9.42 -3.94
CA PRO A 210 22.74 7.99 -4.16
C PRO A 210 22.54 7.14 -2.89
N SER A 211 21.47 7.43 -2.14
CA SER A 211 21.01 6.60 -1.04
C SER A 211 20.61 5.22 -1.56
N ASP A 212 20.73 4.20 -0.71
CA ASP A 212 20.27 2.85 -1.04
C ASP A 212 18.79 2.84 -1.46
N LEU A 213 17.99 3.77 -0.93
CA LEU A 213 16.55 3.84 -1.12
C LEU A 213 16.18 4.38 -2.50
N HIS A 214 16.81 5.49 -2.92
CA HIS A 214 16.63 6.00 -4.29
C HIS A 214 17.17 4.99 -5.31
N GLY A 215 18.28 4.30 -5.00
CA GLY A 215 18.77 3.20 -5.81
C GLY A 215 17.76 2.05 -5.91
N MET A 216 17.14 1.65 -4.80
CA MET A 216 16.09 0.63 -4.80
C MET A 216 14.88 1.03 -5.65
N ALA A 217 14.46 2.29 -5.58
CA ALA A 217 13.36 2.82 -6.38
C ALA A 217 13.70 2.83 -7.88
N ALA A 218 14.90 3.30 -8.24
CA ALA A 218 15.39 3.27 -9.63
C ALA A 218 15.51 1.84 -10.17
N ALA A 219 16.05 0.90 -9.37
CA ALA A 219 16.13 -0.51 -9.75
C ALA A 219 14.74 -1.12 -9.94
N ARG A 220 13.78 -0.78 -9.07
CA ARG A 220 12.39 -1.23 -9.19
C ARG A 220 11.73 -0.67 -10.46
N MET A 221 11.95 0.60 -10.77
CA MET A 221 11.50 1.19 -12.03
C MET A 221 12.10 0.43 -13.23
N TYR A 222 13.39 0.09 -13.20
CA TYR A 222 14.00 -0.70 -14.27
C TYR A 222 13.40 -2.10 -14.38
N LYS A 223 13.12 -2.74 -13.24
CA LYS A 223 12.39 -4.02 -13.18
C LYS A 223 11.03 -3.93 -13.87
N GLU A 224 10.26 -2.87 -13.58
CA GLU A 224 8.93 -2.65 -14.15
C GLU A 224 9.00 -2.34 -15.66
N SER A 225 10.05 -1.65 -16.11
CA SER A 225 10.37 -1.47 -17.53
C SER A 225 10.94 -2.73 -18.22
N ARG A 226 11.02 -3.86 -17.51
CA ARG A 226 11.65 -5.12 -17.95
C ARG A 226 13.13 -5.00 -18.32
N ASN A 227 13.80 -3.94 -17.87
CA ASN A 227 15.25 -3.79 -18.00
C ASN A 227 15.96 -4.53 -16.85
N TRP A 228 15.97 -5.87 -16.94
CA TRP A 228 16.52 -6.75 -15.91
C TRP A 228 18.02 -6.54 -15.68
N LYS A 229 18.76 -6.15 -16.72
CA LYS A 229 20.20 -5.89 -16.65
C LYS A 229 20.50 -4.71 -15.73
N LYS A 230 19.97 -3.52 -16.03
CA LYS A 230 20.19 -2.32 -15.19
C LYS A 230 19.65 -2.48 -13.77
N CYS A 231 18.50 -3.14 -13.64
CA CYS A 231 17.92 -3.50 -12.35
C CYS A 231 18.90 -4.33 -11.50
N SER A 232 19.48 -5.39 -12.08
CA SER A 232 20.47 -6.24 -11.42
C SER A 232 21.77 -5.49 -11.09
N GLU A 233 22.25 -4.63 -12.00
CA GLU A 233 23.45 -3.81 -11.78
C GLU A 233 23.30 -2.93 -10.54
N ILE A 234 22.19 -2.18 -10.42
CA ILE A 234 21.92 -1.31 -9.26
C ILE A 234 21.77 -2.14 -7.98
N TYR A 235 21.04 -3.27 -8.00
CA TYR A 235 20.94 -4.12 -6.79
C TYR A 235 22.30 -4.68 -6.34
N ASN A 236 23.16 -5.07 -7.27
CA ASN A 236 24.51 -5.54 -6.95
C ASN A 236 25.42 -4.40 -6.48
N GLU A 237 25.27 -3.18 -7.01
CA GLU A 237 25.95 -2.00 -6.48
C GLU A 237 25.56 -1.73 -5.04
N ILE A 238 24.26 -1.64 -4.75
CA ILE A 238 23.76 -1.42 -3.39
C ILE A 238 24.26 -2.52 -2.46
N TYR A 239 24.14 -3.79 -2.85
CA TYR A 239 24.63 -4.92 -2.05
C TYR A 239 26.13 -4.82 -1.72
N ARG A 240 26.97 -4.44 -2.69
CA ARG A 240 28.43 -4.26 -2.49
C ARG A 240 28.77 -3.15 -1.49
N ARG A 241 27.95 -2.11 -1.40
CA ARG A 241 28.11 -1.04 -0.39
C ARG A 241 27.78 -1.51 1.04
N GLY A 242 27.20 -2.71 1.19
CA GLY A 242 26.94 -3.32 2.49
C GLY A 242 25.85 -2.59 3.29
N PRO A 243 24.61 -2.48 2.78
CA PRO A 243 23.58 -1.66 3.38
C PRO A 243 23.26 -2.15 4.79
N THR A 244 23.14 -1.25 5.76
CA THR A 244 22.81 -1.59 7.16
C THR A 244 21.31 -1.59 7.41
N ASN A 245 20.53 -0.92 6.54
CA ASN A 245 19.08 -0.84 6.65
C ASN A 245 18.44 -2.22 6.41
N ILE A 246 17.64 -2.68 7.38
CA ILE A 246 16.98 -3.99 7.37
C ILE A 246 16.01 -4.13 6.20
N LYS A 247 15.23 -3.10 5.88
CA LYS A 247 14.28 -3.13 4.76
C LYS A 247 15.01 -3.27 3.43
N VAL A 248 16.10 -2.52 3.23
CA VAL A 248 16.96 -2.62 2.03
C VAL A 248 17.50 -4.05 1.89
N ARG A 249 17.97 -4.66 2.99
CA ARG A 249 18.42 -6.07 3.02
C ARG A 249 17.31 -7.05 2.66
N LEU A 250 16.11 -6.87 3.20
CA LEU A 250 14.94 -7.72 2.86
C LEU A 250 14.59 -7.63 1.37
N ILE A 251 14.60 -6.42 0.80
CA ILE A 251 14.32 -6.22 -0.63
C ILE A 251 15.41 -6.88 -1.48
N LEU A 252 16.69 -6.69 -1.14
CA LEU A 252 17.79 -7.40 -1.80
C LEU A 252 17.62 -8.92 -1.72
N ALA A 253 17.27 -9.46 -0.55
CA ALA A 253 17.02 -10.88 -0.40
C ALA A 253 15.93 -11.37 -1.36
N LEU A 254 14.80 -10.67 -1.44
CA LEU A 254 13.73 -11.00 -2.38
C LEU A 254 14.18 -10.91 -3.84
N CYS A 255 14.95 -9.87 -4.19
CA CYS A 255 15.48 -9.69 -5.54
C CYS A 255 16.44 -10.83 -5.92
N PHE A 256 17.39 -11.16 -5.05
CA PHE A 256 18.35 -12.24 -5.28
C PHE A 256 17.69 -13.62 -5.32
N MET A 257 16.66 -13.86 -4.51
CA MET A 257 15.83 -15.08 -4.62
C MET A 257 15.13 -15.19 -5.98
N ASN A 258 14.67 -14.07 -6.56
CA ASN A 258 14.03 -14.07 -7.88
C ASN A 258 15.05 -14.26 -9.01
N SER A 259 16.29 -13.79 -8.84
CA SER A 259 17.39 -14.04 -9.78
C SER A 259 18.14 -15.35 -9.51
N LYS A 260 17.67 -16.17 -8.55
CA LYS A 260 18.28 -17.44 -8.11
C LYS A 260 19.71 -17.31 -7.53
N ASP A 261 20.12 -16.12 -7.12
CA ASP A 261 21.37 -15.90 -6.37
C ASP A 261 21.09 -16.16 -4.87
N PHE A 262 20.96 -17.45 -4.53
CA PHE A 262 20.59 -17.85 -3.17
C PHE A 262 21.67 -17.54 -2.14
N VAL A 263 22.94 -17.43 -2.56
CA VAL A 263 24.06 -17.06 -1.69
C VAL A 263 23.89 -15.63 -1.17
N LYS A 264 23.69 -14.65 -2.08
CA LYS A 264 23.45 -13.27 -1.65
C LYS A 264 22.12 -13.11 -0.92
N ALA A 265 21.09 -13.84 -1.33
CA ALA A 265 19.80 -13.83 -0.64
C ALA A 265 19.94 -14.26 0.83
N LYS A 266 20.62 -15.39 1.08
CA LYS A 266 20.87 -15.90 2.44
C LYS A 266 21.73 -14.94 3.23
N ASN A 267 22.78 -14.38 2.65
CA ASN A 267 23.63 -13.39 3.31
C ASN A 267 22.84 -12.17 3.80
N CYS A 268 21.89 -11.67 3.01
CA CYS A 268 21.01 -10.57 3.42
C CYS A 268 20.10 -10.94 4.59
N LEU A 269 19.54 -12.16 4.61
CA LEU A 269 18.70 -12.64 5.71
C LEU A 269 19.53 -12.89 6.98
N ASP A 270 20.73 -13.45 6.85
CA ASP A 270 21.63 -13.76 7.98
C ASP A 270 22.18 -12.52 8.65
N TYR A 271 22.33 -11.43 7.90
CA TYR A 271 22.61 -10.12 8.49
C TYR A 271 21.51 -9.70 9.48
N ILE A 272 20.24 -9.86 9.10
CA ILE A 272 19.10 -9.48 9.95
C ILE A 272 18.99 -10.40 11.15
N GLU A 273 19.19 -11.70 10.95
CA GLU A 273 19.23 -12.70 12.03
C GLU A 273 20.25 -12.37 13.11
N ARG A 274 21.47 -11.95 12.72
CA ARG A 274 22.52 -11.58 13.66
C ARG A 274 22.27 -10.24 14.36
N LEU A 275 21.65 -9.29 13.65
CA LEU A 275 21.39 -7.95 14.17
C LEU A 275 20.23 -7.93 15.17
N LEU A 276 19.19 -8.74 14.94
CA LEU A 276 17.95 -8.70 15.72
C LEU A 276 17.64 -10.04 16.40
N PRO A 277 17.29 -10.02 17.70
CA PRO A 277 16.77 -11.20 18.38
C PRO A 277 15.39 -11.58 17.80
N ALA A 278 14.97 -12.83 17.99
CA ALA A 278 13.81 -13.41 17.33
C ALA A 278 12.51 -12.61 17.52
N GLU A 279 12.34 -12.01 18.70
CA GLU A 279 11.17 -11.24 19.14
C GLU A 279 11.07 -9.88 18.42
N LYS A 280 12.20 -9.36 17.92
CA LYS A 280 12.26 -8.07 17.20
C LYS A 280 12.26 -8.24 15.68
N ARG A 281 12.22 -9.47 15.16
CA ARG A 281 12.19 -9.74 13.71
C ARG A 281 10.79 -9.53 13.16
N SER A 282 10.69 -8.86 12.02
CA SER A 282 9.41 -8.54 11.41
C SER A 282 8.75 -9.76 10.75
N LYS A 283 7.42 -9.72 10.60
CA LYS A 283 6.66 -10.69 9.79
C LYS A 283 7.20 -10.82 8.36
N THR A 284 7.63 -9.71 7.76
CA THR A 284 8.26 -9.69 6.41
C THR A 284 9.57 -10.47 6.37
N TYR A 285 10.38 -10.41 7.43
CA TYR A 285 11.60 -11.22 7.52
C TYR A 285 11.27 -12.71 7.46
N TYR A 286 10.34 -13.17 8.30
CA TYR A 286 9.91 -14.57 8.30
C TYR A 286 9.26 -14.96 6.97
N HIS A 287 8.50 -14.05 6.34
CA HIS A 287 7.92 -14.29 5.02
C HIS A 287 8.99 -14.58 3.98
N TYR A 288 10.02 -13.74 3.92
CA TYR A 288 11.10 -13.89 2.95
C TYR A 288 12.00 -15.09 3.26
N LEU A 289 12.18 -15.42 4.54
CA LEU A 289 12.88 -16.64 4.94
C LEU A 289 12.09 -17.91 4.57
N GLY A 290 10.76 -17.88 4.67
CA GLY A 290 9.86 -18.93 4.16
C GLY A 290 10.02 -19.13 2.65
N LYS A 291 9.98 -18.04 1.88
CA LYS A 291 10.23 -18.06 0.42
C LYS A 291 11.62 -18.59 0.07
N TYR A 292 12.64 -18.23 0.85
CA TYR A 292 14.01 -18.72 0.66
C TYR A 292 14.07 -20.24 0.82
N TYR A 293 13.52 -20.76 1.91
CA TYR A 293 13.51 -22.19 2.17
C TYR A 293 12.65 -22.97 1.18
N GLU A 294 11.51 -22.40 0.73
CA GLU A 294 10.71 -23.00 -0.34
C GLU A 294 11.54 -23.14 -1.63
N LYS A 295 12.17 -22.04 -2.07
CA LYS A 295 12.96 -22.01 -3.32
C LYS A 295 14.22 -22.87 -3.27
N THR A 296 14.76 -23.13 -2.08
CA THR A 296 15.93 -23.99 -1.87
C THR A 296 15.57 -25.44 -1.51
N GLY A 297 14.26 -25.77 -1.48
CA GLY A 297 13.76 -27.13 -1.31
C GLY A 297 13.58 -27.59 0.15
N ASN A 298 13.83 -26.74 1.14
CA ASN A 298 13.60 -27.08 2.55
C ASN A 298 12.14 -26.82 2.96
N LYS A 299 11.26 -27.79 2.68
CA LYS A 299 9.82 -27.68 2.90
C LYS A 299 9.43 -27.45 4.37
N LEU A 300 10.12 -28.11 5.31
CA LEU A 300 9.83 -27.98 6.75
C LEU A 300 10.09 -26.55 7.23
N LYS A 301 11.29 -26.03 6.95
CA LYS A 301 11.63 -24.64 7.32
C LYS A 301 10.79 -23.62 6.57
N ALA A 302 10.40 -23.89 5.32
CA ALA A 302 9.48 -23.01 4.59
C ALA A 302 8.15 -22.85 5.33
N LYS A 303 7.51 -23.98 5.70
CA LYS A 303 6.25 -24.00 6.46
C LYS A 303 6.38 -23.26 7.79
N GLU A 304 7.39 -23.57 8.59
CA GLU A 304 7.61 -22.91 9.90
C GLU A 304 7.71 -21.39 9.77
N ASN A 305 8.47 -20.92 8.78
CA ASN A 305 8.69 -19.48 8.59
C ASN A 305 7.47 -18.78 7.99
N TYR A 306 6.70 -19.44 7.11
CA TYR A 306 5.41 -18.91 6.67
C TYR A 306 4.43 -18.76 7.84
N LEU A 307 4.32 -19.76 8.73
CA LEU A 307 3.45 -19.66 9.91
C LEU A 307 3.87 -18.53 10.86
N LYS A 308 5.17 -18.33 11.08
CA LYS A 308 5.69 -17.18 11.84
C LYS A 308 5.38 -15.85 11.16
N ALA A 309 5.47 -15.79 9.84
CA ALA A 309 5.19 -14.60 9.06
C ALA A 309 3.71 -14.20 9.09
N ILE A 310 2.82 -15.19 9.17
CA ILE A 310 1.38 -15.02 9.32
C ILE A 310 1.08 -14.47 10.73
N GLY A 311 1.56 -15.17 11.77
CA GLY A 311 1.33 -14.80 13.16
C GLY A 311 -0.15 -14.67 13.53
N GLU A 312 -0.44 -14.05 14.67
CA GLU A 312 -1.82 -13.94 15.19
C GLU A 312 -2.66 -12.92 14.41
N THR A 313 -2.10 -11.73 14.14
CA THR A 313 -2.83 -10.65 13.44
C THR A 313 -2.90 -10.81 11.92
N GLY A 314 -2.37 -11.91 11.37
CA GLY A 314 -2.33 -12.17 9.94
C GLY A 314 -1.27 -11.38 9.16
N ASN A 315 -0.99 -11.86 7.96
CA ASN A 315 -0.17 -11.20 6.93
C ASN A 315 -0.61 -11.74 5.58
N PHE A 316 -1.51 -11.04 4.90
CA PHE A 316 -2.20 -11.56 3.72
C PHE A 316 -1.23 -12.03 2.61
N PRO A 317 -0.17 -11.27 2.25
CA PRO A 317 0.85 -11.78 1.32
C PRO A 317 1.53 -13.08 1.75
N ALA A 318 1.84 -13.24 3.04
CA ALA A 318 2.44 -14.47 3.57
C ALA A 318 1.44 -15.62 3.62
N ASP A 319 0.19 -15.36 3.99
CA ASP A 319 -0.89 -16.34 3.95
C ASP A 319 -1.14 -16.85 2.52
N MET A 320 -1.16 -15.96 1.53
CA MET A 320 -1.32 -16.35 0.12
C MET A 320 -0.12 -17.13 -0.40
N ASP A 321 1.11 -16.76 -0.04
CA ASP A 321 2.30 -17.56 -0.39
C ASP A 321 2.29 -18.92 0.33
N TYR A 322 1.78 -19.00 1.56
CA TYR A 322 1.66 -20.27 2.28
C TYR A 322 0.55 -21.16 1.71
N PHE A 323 -0.60 -20.58 1.35
CA PHE A 323 -1.61 -21.25 0.53
C PHE A 323 -0.99 -21.82 -0.75
N ASN A 324 -0.17 -21.00 -1.42
CA ASN A 324 0.55 -21.43 -2.62
C ASN A 324 1.50 -22.60 -2.36
N PHE A 325 2.20 -22.54 -1.25
CA PHE A 325 3.07 -23.61 -0.78
C PHE A 325 2.29 -24.90 -0.50
N ILE A 326 1.16 -24.84 0.22
CA ILE A 326 0.31 -26.02 0.51
C ILE A 326 -0.15 -26.67 -0.79
N LYS A 327 -0.71 -25.89 -1.72
CA LYS A 327 -1.26 -26.41 -2.97
C LYS A 327 -0.23 -27.09 -3.88
N ARG A 328 1.02 -26.63 -3.87
CA ARG A 328 2.13 -27.26 -4.62
C ARG A 328 2.65 -28.54 -3.96
N ASN A 329 2.40 -28.72 -2.67
CA ASN A 329 3.00 -29.80 -1.88
C ASN A 329 1.97 -30.83 -1.36
N SER A 330 0.67 -30.54 -1.47
CA SER A 330 -0.40 -31.48 -1.19
C SER A 330 -0.82 -32.25 -2.45
N LYS A 331 -1.30 -33.48 -2.26
CA LYS A 331 -1.91 -34.29 -3.33
C LYS A 331 -3.36 -33.90 -3.61
N ASN A 332 -4.03 -33.31 -2.62
CA ASN A 332 -5.44 -32.91 -2.69
C ASN A 332 -5.62 -31.45 -2.24
N ASN A 333 -6.86 -30.97 -2.32
CA ASN A 333 -7.19 -29.57 -2.00
C ASN A 333 -7.61 -29.34 -0.55
N ASP A 334 -7.73 -30.38 0.28
CA ASP A 334 -8.37 -30.28 1.59
C ASP A 334 -7.64 -29.30 2.51
N ASP A 335 -6.32 -29.45 2.62
CA ASP A 335 -5.48 -28.53 3.41
C ASP A 335 -5.51 -27.09 2.86
N ALA A 336 -5.57 -26.94 1.54
CA ALA A 336 -5.57 -25.64 0.88
C ALA A 336 -6.91 -24.91 1.09
N ILE A 337 -8.02 -25.64 0.99
CA ILE A 337 -9.38 -25.17 1.27
C ILE A 337 -9.50 -24.80 2.74
N LYS A 338 -9.05 -25.68 3.65
CA LYS A 338 -9.07 -25.41 5.09
C LYS A 338 -8.28 -24.14 5.44
N HIS A 339 -7.11 -23.96 4.82
CA HIS A 339 -6.32 -22.74 5.01
C HIS A 339 -7.05 -21.49 4.50
N LEU A 340 -7.66 -21.53 3.31
CA LEU A 340 -8.47 -20.42 2.79
C LEU A 340 -9.69 -20.12 3.67
N GLN A 341 -10.34 -21.13 4.25
CA GLN A 341 -11.44 -20.94 5.20
C GLN A 341 -10.98 -20.21 6.46
N ASN A 342 -9.85 -20.62 7.05
CA ASN A 342 -9.25 -19.90 8.18
C ASN A 342 -8.85 -18.46 7.79
N MET A 343 -8.46 -18.23 6.53
CA MET A 343 -8.20 -16.87 6.03
C MET A 343 -9.47 -16.02 5.96
N LEU A 344 -10.64 -16.60 5.62
CA LEU A 344 -11.90 -15.85 5.64
C LEU A 344 -12.23 -15.31 7.02
N GLU A 345 -12.05 -16.13 8.07
CA GLU A 345 -12.27 -15.70 9.46
C GLU A 345 -11.30 -14.58 9.85
N ARG A 346 -10.03 -14.70 9.46
CA ARG A 346 -9.01 -13.71 9.82
C ARG A 346 -9.19 -12.37 9.10
N TYR A 347 -9.66 -12.39 7.85
CA TYR A 347 -9.75 -11.22 6.98
C TYR A 347 -11.18 -10.75 6.71
N GLU A 348 -12.18 -11.23 7.46
CA GLU A 348 -13.61 -10.94 7.26
C GLU A 348 -13.89 -9.44 7.01
N ASN A 349 -13.25 -8.56 7.79
CA ASN A 349 -13.42 -7.11 7.73
C ASN A 349 -12.57 -6.41 6.63
N ARG A 350 -11.96 -7.17 5.71
CA ARG A 350 -11.13 -6.65 4.60
C ARG A 350 -11.73 -7.08 3.28
N GLU A 351 -12.70 -6.30 2.79
CA GLU A 351 -13.50 -6.58 1.58
C GLU A 351 -12.67 -7.15 0.41
N GLY A 352 -11.59 -6.45 0.03
CA GLY A 352 -10.74 -6.87 -1.10
C GLY A 352 -9.94 -8.16 -0.86
N TYR A 353 -9.64 -8.52 0.40
CA TYR A 353 -9.00 -9.80 0.75
C TYR A 353 -10.04 -10.90 0.83
N THR A 354 -11.18 -10.65 1.48
CA THR A 354 -12.32 -11.57 1.55
C THR A 354 -12.77 -11.99 0.16
N LEU A 355 -12.92 -11.02 -0.75
CA LEU A 355 -13.29 -11.28 -2.14
C LEU A 355 -12.26 -12.17 -2.84
N HIS A 356 -10.96 -11.89 -2.68
CA HIS A 356 -9.89 -12.70 -3.27
C HIS A 356 -9.90 -14.15 -2.76
N ILE A 357 -10.17 -14.35 -1.46
CA ILE A 357 -10.24 -15.66 -0.83
C ILE A 357 -11.48 -16.43 -1.31
N LEU A 358 -12.66 -15.79 -1.35
CA LEU A 358 -13.90 -16.38 -1.84
C LEU A 358 -13.77 -16.82 -3.31
N LEU A 359 -13.18 -15.98 -4.16
CA LEU A 359 -12.90 -16.33 -5.55
C LEU A 359 -11.88 -17.47 -5.64
N SER A 360 -10.83 -17.49 -4.82
CA SER A 360 -9.88 -18.60 -4.78
C SER A 360 -10.56 -19.93 -4.43
N LEU A 361 -11.47 -19.95 -3.45
CA LEU A 361 -12.28 -21.12 -3.10
C LEU A 361 -13.19 -21.54 -4.25
N ALA A 362 -13.94 -20.58 -4.84
CA ALA A 362 -14.85 -20.87 -5.96
C ALA A 362 -14.12 -21.52 -7.14
N PHE A 363 -12.90 -21.05 -7.45
CA PHE A 363 -12.09 -21.61 -8.52
C PHE A 363 -11.55 -23.00 -8.22
N ILE A 364 -11.10 -23.27 -6.99
CA ILE A 364 -10.68 -24.63 -6.58
C ILE A 364 -11.85 -25.60 -6.75
N TYR A 365 -13.04 -25.23 -6.25
CA TYR A 365 -14.22 -26.08 -6.38
C TYR A 365 -14.61 -26.29 -7.84
N LEU A 366 -14.60 -25.24 -8.66
CA LEU A 366 -15.03 -25.33 -10.05
C LEU A 366 -14.08 -26.18 -10.91
N PHE A 367 -12.77 -25.96 -10.79
CA PHE A 367 -11.80 -26.49 -11.75
C PHE A 367 -11.02 -27.70 -11.23
N ASP A 368 -10.71 -27.72 -9.93
CA ASP A 368 -9.84 -28.76 -9.38
C ASP A 368 -10.67 -29.89 -8.76
N ASN A 369 -11.76 -29.56 -8.05
CA ASN A 369 -12.65 -30.56 -7.45
C ASN A 369 -13.84 -30.93 -8.35
N ASN A 370 -14.13 -30.13 -9.38
CA ASN A 370 -15.33 -30.23 -10.22
C ASN A 370 -16.66 -30.23 -9.40
N ASP A 371 -16.65 -29.60 -8.23
CA ASP A 371 -17.83 -29.37 -7.40
C ASP A 371 -18.48 -28.04 -7.78
N LYS A 372 -19.35 -28.10 -8.78
CA LYS A 372 -20.06 -26.92 -9.27
C LYS A 372 -20.99 -26.29 -8.23
N LYS A 373 -21.46 -27.05 -7.25
CA LYS A 373 -22.42 -26.56 -6.24
C LYS A 373 -21.70 -25.67 -5.25
N LEU A 374 -20.62 -26.15 -4.67
CA LEU A 374 -19.78 -25.34 -3.79
C LEU A 374 -19.15 -24.16 -4.56
N ALA A 375 -18.75 -24.36 -5.81
CA ALA A 375 -18.29 -23.26 -6.65
C ALA A 375 -19.35 -22.15 -6.77
N ALA A 376 -20.60 -22.50 -7.07
CA ALA A 376 -21.70 -21.54 -7.17
C ALA A 376 -21.96 -20.82 -5.84
N GLU A 377 -21.93 -21.53 -4.71
CA GLU A 377 -22.07 -20.94 -3.38
C GLU A 377 -20.98 -19.89 -3.09
N TYR A 378 -19.71 -20.18 -3.40
CA TYR A 378 -18.61 -19.25 -3.16
C TYR A 378 -18.59 -18.08 -4.15
N PHE A 379 -18.98 -18.28 -5.42
CA PHE A 379 -19.20 -17.18 -6.35
C PHE A 379 -20.33 -16.25 -5.89
N LEU A 380 -21.42 -16.80 -5.37
CA LEU A 380 -22.53 -16.00 -4.86
C LEU A 380 -22.09 -15.17 -3.65
N LYS A 381 -21.37 -15.77 -2.69
CA LYS A 381 -20.79 -15.03 -1.55
C LYS A 381 -19.85 -13.90 -2.00
N ALA A 382 -19.01 -14.15 -3.01
CA ALA A 382 -18.13 -13.13 -3.59
C ALA A 382 -18.93 -11.97 -4.19
N LEU A 383 -19.99 -12.26 -4.94
CA LEU A 383 -20.86 -11.25 -5.54
C LEU A 383 -21.66 -10.46 -4.49
N GLN A 384 -22.16 -11.12 -3.44
CA GLN A 384 -22.86 -10.47 -2.32
C GLN A 384 -21.95 -9.54 -1.52
N THR A 385 -20.63 -9.79 -1.50
CA THR A 385 -19.65 -8.93 -0.83
C THR A 385 -19.56 -7.56 -1.52
N ASN A 386 -19.26 -7.53 -2.82
CA ASN A 386 -19.27 -6.30 -3.61
C ASN A 386 -19.45 -6.64 -5.12
N PRO A 387 -20.67 -6.51 -5.68
CA PRO A 387 -20.97 -6.90 -7.07
C PRO A 387 -20.32 -6.01 -8.14
N ARG A 388 -19.68 -4.91 -7.73
CA ARG A 388 -19.03 -3.93 -8.63
C ARG A 388 -17.51 -3.93 -8.47
N HIS A 389 -16.96 -4.83 -7.66
CA HIS A 389 -15.53 -4.84 -7.39
C HIS A 389 -14.74 -5.32 -8.62
N GLN A 390 -13.71 -4.58 -9.03
CA GLN A 390 -12.91 -4.86 -10.24
C GLN A 390 -12.30 -6.28 -10.24
N GLN A 391 -11.93 -6.81 -9.07
CA GLN A 391 -11.42 -8.19 -8.96
C GLN A 391 -12.39 -9.25 -9.52
N LEU A 392 -13.70 -9.01 -9.58
CA LEU A 392 -14.65 -9.95 -10.19
C LEU A 392 -14.42 -10.09 -11.70
N GLU A 393 -13.98 -9.03 -12.36
CA GLU A 393 -13.77 -8.99 -13.81
C GLU A 393 -12.32 -9.32 -14.20
N GLU A 394 -11.37 -9.09 -13.28
CA GLU A 394 -9.94 -9.23 -13.52
C GLU A 394 -9.27 -10.25 -12.58
N PHE A 395 -10.02 -11.24 -12.08
CA PHE A 395 -9.48 -12.22 -11.16
C PHE A 395 -8.33 -13.00 -11.80
N ARG A 396 -7.22 -13.12 -11.09
CA ARG A 396 -6.11 -13.99 -11.49
C ARG A 396 -6.01 -15.09 -10.46
N ARG A 397 -6.04 -16.34 -10.92
CA ARG A 397 -5.85 -17.46 -9.99
C ARG A 397 -4.49 -17.32 -9.32
N PRO A 398 -4.40 -17.71 -8.04
CA PRO A 398 -3.12 -18.15 -7.52
C PRO A 398 -2.50 -19.15 -8.51
N PHE A 399 -1.20 -19.10 -8.78
CA PHE A 399 -0.46 -19.93 -9.77
C PHE A 399 -0.59 -19.58 -11.26
N GLU A 400 -1.68 -18.98 -11.73
CA GLU A 400 -1.86 -18.61 -13.15
C GLU A 400 -1.95 -17.10 -13.36
N PHE A 401 -0.86 -16.40 -13.08
CA PHE A 401 -0.81 -14.93 -13.18
C PHE A 401 -0.91 -14.39 -14.61
N LYS A 402 -0.87 -15.24 -15.64
CA LYS A 402 -0.94 -14.80 -17.04
C LYS A 402 -2.39 -14.56 -17.48
N THR A 403 -3.31 -15.41 -17.04
CA THR A 403 -4.72 -15.38 -17.46
C THR A 403 -5.53 -14.52 -16.49
N LYS A 404 -6.31 -13.58 -17.04
CA LYS A 404 -7.38 -12.90 -16.29
C LYS A 404 -8.67 -13.67 -16.52
N PHE A 405 -9.45 -13.82 -15.47
CA PHE A 405 -10.76 -14.46 -15.53
C PHE A 405 -11.83 -13.46 -15.13
N ASN A 406 -12.85 -13.36 -15.97
CA ASN A 406 -14.07 -12.67 -15.62
C ASN A 406 -15.02 -13.68 -14.95
N SER A 407 -15.34 -13.42 -13.69
CA SER A 407 -16.17 -14.31 -12.86
C SER A 407 -17.57 -14.45 -13.44
N PHE A 408 -18.16 -13.38 -13.99
CA PHE A 408 -19.48 -13.43 -14.62
C PHE A 408 -19.49 -14.33 -15.86
N GLU A 409 -18.47 -14.23 -16.72
CA GLU A 409 -18.32 -15.09 -17.89
C GLU A 409 -18.17 -16.57 -17.49
N LEU A 410 -17.40 -16.84 -16.43
CA LEU A 410 -17.24 -18.20 -15.91
C LEU A 410 -18.55 -18.75 -15.34
N ILE A 411 -19.27 -17.97 -14.55
CA ILE A 411 -20.57 -18.36 -13.98
C ILE A 411 -21.53 -18.73 -15.11
N ARG A 412 -21.66 -17.89 -16.15
CA ARG A 412 -22.52 -18.20 -17.29
C ARG A 412 -22.11 -19.48 -18.01
N LYS A 413 -20.82 -19.61 -18.30
CA LYS A 413 -20.30 -20.70 -19.12
C LYS A 413 -20.36 -22.05 -18.42
N TYR A 414 -20.10 -22.09 -17.11
CA TYR A 414 -19.88 -23.36 -16.40
C TYR A 414 -20.95 -23.71 -15.37
N LEU A 415 -21.68 -22.72 -14.84
CA LEU A 415 -22.66 -22.92 -13.76
C LEU A 415 -24.11 -22.75 -14.26
N LEU A 416 -24.42 -21.69 -15.01
CA LEU A 416 -25.79 -21.42 -15.48
C LEU A 416 -26.26 -22.36 -16.59
N THR A 417 -25.38 -23.19 -17.16
CA THR A 417 -25.77 -24.27 -18.08
C THR A 417 -26.23 -25.54 -17.35
N GLY A 418 -26.20 -25.56 -16.01
CA GLY A 418 -26.66 -26.67 -15.18
C GLY A 418 -28.17 -26.70 -14.97
N ASN A 419 -28.70 -27.85 -14.54
CA ASN A 419 -30.13 -28.01 -14.25
C ASN A 419 -30.50 -27.26 -12.95
N GLU A 420 -31.43 -26.29 -13.02
CA GLU A 420 -31.89 -25.47 -11.90
C GLU A 420 -32.28 -26.29 -10.66
N LYS A 421 -32.83 -27.50 -10.86
CA LYS A 421 -33.26 -28.40 -9.77
C LYS A 421 -32.12 -28.83 -8.83
N SER A 422 -30.87 -28.71 -9.24
CA SER A 422 -29.71 -29.19 -8.46
C SER A 422 -29.05 -28.13 -7.56
N TYR A 423 -29.42 -26.85 -7.69
CA TYR A 423 -28.75 -25.73 -7.00
C TYR A 423 -29.68 -24.77 -6.25
N GLY A 424 -31.00 -25.04 -6.21
CA GLY A 424 -31.97 -24.20 -5.50
C GLY A 424 -32.04 -22.77 -6.07
N THR A 425 -32.12 -21.76 -5.19
CA THR A 425 -32.21 -20.35 -5.58
C THR A 425 -30.87 -19.73 -6.04
N ILE A 426 -29.75 -20.40 -5.78
CA ILE A 426 -28.40 -19.88 -6.03
C ILE A 426 -28.19 -19.53 -7.51
N LEU A 427 -28.59 -20.41 -8.44
CA LEU A 427 -28.43 -20.14 -9.88
C LEU A 427 -29.26 -18.94 -10.33
N LYS A 428 -30.45 -18.76 -9.75
CA LYS A 428 -31.31 -17.60 -10.06
C LYS A 428 -30.64 -16.29 -9.62
N GLU A 429 -30.08 -16.27 -8.42
CA GLU A 429 -29.35 -15.10 -7.91
C GLU A 429 -28.08 -14.81 -8.74
N LEU A 430 -27.29 -15.84 -9.05
CA LEU A 430 -26.12 -15.72 -9.92
C LEU A 430 -26.51 -15.20 -11.31
N ASN A 431 -27.63 -15.67 -11.87
CA ASN A 431 -28.13 -15.19 -13.15
C ASN A 431 -28.52 -13.71 -13.10
N ASN A 432 -29.16 -13.26 -12.02
CA ASN A 432 -29.50 -11.84 -11.84
C ASN A 432 -28.24 -10.96 -11.83
N TYR A 433 -27.20 -11.32 -11.06
CA TYR A 433 -25.93 -10.60 -11.07
C TYR A 433 -25.25 -10.58 -12.43
N CYS A 434 -25.33 -11.69 -13.16
CA CYS A 434 -24.85 -11.77 -14.54
C CYS A 434 -25.63 -10.84 -15.48
N ILE A 435 -26.95 -10.73 -15.36
CA ILE A 435 -27.78 -9.82 -16.17
C ILE A 435 -27.43 -8.36 -15.85
N GLU A 436 -27.32 -8.02 -14.56
CA GLU A 436 -26.91 -6.68 -14.12
C GLU A 436 -25.53 -6.28 -14.65
N TYR A 437 -24.59 -7.23 -14.70
CA TYR A 437 -23.28 -7.00 -15.31
C TYR A 437 -23.36 -6.66 -16.80
N GLU A 438 -24.16 -7.36 -17.62
CA GLU A 438 -24.32 -6.99 -19.04
C GLU A 438 -24.95 -5.63 -19.22
N ASN A 439 -26.01 -5.33 -18.46
CA ASN A 439 -26.68 -4.04 -18.57
C ASN A 439 -25.69 -2.88 -18.29
N ARG A 440 -24.79 -3.05 -17.32
CA ARG A 440 -23.71 -2.09 -17.04
C ARG A 440 -22.70 -1.99 -18.18
N LYS A 441 -22.28 -3.13 -18.74
CA LYS A 441 -21.32 -3.19 -19.85
C LYS A 441 -21.88 -2.53 -21.12
N GLN A 442 -23.17 -2.72 -21.40
CA GLN A 442 -23.86 -2.08 -22.51
C GLN A 442 -23.96 -0.56 -22.31
N ASN A 443 -24.37 -0.11 -21.13
CA ASN A 443 -24.49 1.32 -20.83
C ASN A 443 -23.14 2.08 -20.85
N SER A 444 -22.04 1.41 -20.47
CA SER A 444 -20.71 2.01 -20.54
C SER A 444 -20.18 2.14 -21.98
N ASN A 445 -20.59 1.25 -22.89
CA ASN A 445 -20.23 1.33 -24.30
C ASN A 445 -21.04 2.38 -25.10
N VAL A 446 -22.16 2.87 -24.57
CA VAL A 446 -23.00 3.91 -25.22
C VAL A 446 -22.49 5.33 -24.90
N LEU A 447 -21.59 5.47 -23.93
CA LEU A 447 -21.04 6.76 -23.46
C LEU A 447 -19.66 7.10 -24.05
N TYR A 448 -19.18 6.34 -25.05
CA TYR A 448 -17.90 6.57 -25.74
C TYR A 448 -18.07 6.84 -27.22
#